data_AF-A0A2V6U0S7-F1
#
_entry.id   AF-A0A2V6U0S7-F1
#
_cell.length_a   1.000
_cell.length_b   1.000
_cell.length_c   1.000
_cell.angle_alpha   90.00
_cell.angle_beta   90.00
_cell.angle_gamma   90.00
#
_symmetry.space_group_name_H-M   'P 1'
#
loop_
_entity.id
_entity.type
_entity.pdbx_description
1 polymer ?
#
loop_
_entity_poly.entity_id
_entity_poly.type
_entity_poly.pdbx_seq_one_letter_code
_entity_poly.pdbx_strand_id
1 'polypeptide(L)'
;MRARSLLPLALIAAVTALSLPGLPAHGQAPKRGGILNAMLGEDPPGFSIHEVATISGLWPVMPCYSNLVLFDQLKAYETADTVLPELAEKWSWQDNYRNLVFFLRRGVK
;
A
#
# COMPACT_ATOMS: atom_id res chain seq x y z
N MET A 1 -45.80 21.81 -33.86
CA MET A 1 -44.58 21.01 -33.62
C MET A 1 -44.34 20.93 -32.11
N ARG A 2 -44.69 19.81 -31.46
CA ARG A 2 -44.49 19.63 -30.01
C ARG A 2 -43.08 19.09 -29.79
N ALA A 3 -42.22 19.87 -29.13
CA ALA A 3 -40.88 19.44 -28.75
C ALA A 3 -41.00 18.21 -27.85
N ARG A 4 -40.47 17.07 -28.32
CA ARG A 4 -40.44 15.83 -27.55
C ARG A 4 -39.49 16.03 -26.37
N SER A 5 -40.05 16.02 -25.17
CA SER A 5 -39.32 16.14 -23.90
C SER A 5 -38.25 15.05 -23.81
N LEU A 6 -36.98 15.47 -23.71
CA LEU A 6 -35.80 14.60 -23.56
C LEU A 6 -35.51 14.27 -22.08
N LEU A 7 -36.28 14.85 -21.15
CA LEU A 7 -36.17 14.62 -19.70
C LEU A 7 -36.23 13.15 -19.24
N PRO A 8 -37.11 12.27 -19.76
CA PRO A 8 -37.15 10.89 -19.30
C PRO A 8 -35.91 10.10 -19.73
N LEU A 9 -35.32 10.46 -20.88
CA LEU A 9 -34.09 9.83 -21.37
C LEU A 9 -32.88 10.26 -20.55
N ALA A 10 -32.82 11.54 -20.17
CA ALA A 10 -31.78 12.06 -19.28
C ALA A 10 -31.86 11.45 -17.87
N LEU A 11 -33.07 11.22 -17.36
CA LEU A 11 -33.28 10.60 -16.04
C LEU A 11 -32.85 9.13 -16.03
N ILE A 12 -33.17 8.37 -17.08
CA ILE A 12 -32.73 6.98 -17.22
C ILE A 12 -31.20 6.90 -17.29
N ALA A 13 -30.57 7.76 -18.09
CA ALA A 13 -29.11 7.83 -18.21
C ALA A 13 -28.43 8.14 -16.87
N ALA A 14 -28.99 9.06 -16.08
CA ALA A 14 -28.47 9.41 -14.76
C ALA A 14 -28.59 8.23 -13.77
N VAL A 15 -29.73 7.53 -13.76
CA VAL A 15 -29.94 6.37 -12.88
C VAL A 15 -29.00 5.21 -13.25
N THR A 16 -28.75 4.97 -14.54
CA THR A 16 -27.75 3.97 -14.99
C THR A 16 -26.31 4.37 -14.67
N ALA A 17 -25.99 5.67 -14.61
CA ALA A 17 -24.66 6.13 -14.23
C ALA A 17 -24.40 5.97 -12.72
N LEU A 18 -25.43 6.12 -11.88
CA LEU A 18 -25.32 5.93 -10.42
C LEU A 18 -25.36 4.45 -9.98
N SER A 19 -25.85 3.54 -10.81
CA SER A 19 -25.96 2.11 -10.48
C SER A 19 -24.77 1.26 -10.92
N LEU A 20 -23.75 1.87 -11.54
CA LEU A 20 -22.49 1.19 -11.82
C LEU A 20 -21.72 1.00 -10.50
N PRO A 21 -21.59 -0.23 -9.97
CA PRO A 21 -20.74 -0.48 -8.81
C PRO A 21 -19.33 -0.02 -9.16
N GLY A 22 -18.73 0.76 -8.26
CA GLY A 22 -17.48 1.48 -8.46
C GLY A 22 -16.52 0.75 -9.39
N LEU A 23 -16.48 1.22 -10.65
CA LEU A 23 -15.45 0.80 -11.59
C LEU A 23 -14.12 0.99 -10.85
N PRO A 24 -13.23 -0.01 -10.83
CA PRO A 24 -11.96 0.12 -10.15
C PRO A 24 -11.32 1.38 -10.70
N ALA A 25 -11.10 2.36 -9.82
CA ALA A 25 -10.36 3.56 -10.17
C ALA A 25 -9.08 3.07 -10.83
N HIS A 26 -8.95 3.28 -12.14
CA HIS A 26 -7.78 2.85 -12.85
C HIS A 26 -6.61 3.59 -12.21
N GLY A 27 -5.80 2.85 -11.45
CA GLY A 27 -4.65 3.39 -10.77
C GLY A 27 -3.82 4.14 -11.81
N GLN A 28 -3.65 5.44 -11.63
CA GLN A 28 -2.79 6.22 -12.50
C GLN A 28 -1.40 5.58 -12.47
N ALA A 29 -0.74 5.53 -13.63
CA ALA A 29 0.63 5.04 -13.69
C ALA A 29 1.50 5.88 -12.75
N PRO A 30 2.31 5.28 -11.85
CA PRO A 30 3.13 6.04 -10.92
C PRO A 30 4.09 6.98 -11.65
N LYS A 31 3.98 8.28 -11.38
CA LYS A 31 4.91 9.28 -11.91
C LYS A 31 6.11 9.39 -10.98
N ARG A 32 7.32 9.18 -11.51
CA ARG A 32 8.57 9.34 -10.75
C ARG A 32 9.01 10.80 -10.72
N GLY A 33 9.69 11.17 -9.64
CA GLY A 33 10.27 12.51 -9.42
C GLY A 33 9.32 13.50 -8.75
N GLY A 34 9.88 14.60 -8.26
CA GLY A 34 9.18 15.63 -7.48
C GLY A 34 9.59 15.64 -6.01
N ILE A 35 8.93 16.50 -5.23
CA ILE A 35 9.12 16.62 -3.78
C ILE A 35 7.83 16.15 -3.11
N LEU A 36 7.93 15.11 -2.28
CA LEU A 36 6.84 14.67 -1.42
C LEU A 36 6.87 15.52 -0.14
N ASN A 37 5.93 16.46 -0.02
CA ASN A 37 5.72 17.21 1.22
C ASN A 37 4.68 16.47 2.08
N ALA A 38 5.10 16.00 3.25
CA ALA A 38 4.25 15.30 4.20
C ALA A 38 4.40 15.91 5.60
N MET A 39 3.32 15.85 6.37
CA MET A 39 3.28 16.34 7.75
C MET A 39 3.24 15.15 8.71
N LEU A 40 4.08 15.19 9.73
CA LEU A 40 4.02 14.29 10.86
C LEU A 40 3.41 15.02 12.06
N GLY A 41 2.63 14.30 12.89
CA GLY A 41 1.91 14.90 14.01
C GLY A 41 2.80 15.38 15.15
N GLU A 42 4.04 14.89 15.22
CA GLU A 42 5.01 15.19 16.25
C GLU A 42 6.43 15.06 15.68
N ASP A 43 7.42 15.59 16.40
CA ASP A 43 8.82 15.36 16.07
C ASP A 43 9.20 13.90 16.35
N PRO A 44 9.93 13.23 15.44
CA PRO A 44 10.44 11.89 15.70
C PRO A 44 11.36 11.89 16.94
N PRO A 45 11.21 10.93 17.88
CA PRO A 45 12.09 10.84 19.05
C PRO A 45 13.53 10.45 18.67
N GLY A 46 13.74 9.94 17.45
CA GLY A 46 15.03 9.59 16.88
C GLY A 46 14.87 8.84 15.55
N PHE A 47 15.99 8.54 14.89
CA PHE A 47 16.01 7.80 13.62
C PHE A 47 16.64 6.38 13.73
N SER A 48 17.00 5.96 14.95
CA SER A 48 17.45 4.60 15.21
C SER A 48 16.26 3.66 15.35
N ILE A 49 16.10 2.72 14.43
CA ILE A 49 14.99 1.75 14.43
C ILE A 49 15.03 0.80 15.64
N HIS A 50 16.18 0.68 16.29
CA HIS A 50 16.35 -0.16 17.47
C HIS A 50 16.00 0.57 18.78
N GLU A 51 15.92 1.89 18.75
CA GLU A 51 15.66 2.73 19.92
C GLU A 51 14.26 3.35 19.90
N VAL A 52 13.54 3.27 18.78
CA VAL A 52 12.23 3.89 18.61
C VAL A 52 11.15 2.85 18.37
N ALA A 53 10.04 2.98 19.10
CA ALA A 53 8.87 2.09 19.03
C ALA A 53 7.58 2.82 18.61
N THR A 54 7.68 4.01 18.00
CA THR A 54 6.53 4.81 17.57
C THR A 54 6.49 4.97 16.05
N ILE A 55 5.27 5.13 15.50
CA ILE A 55 5.08 5.42 14.08
C ILE A 55 5.81 6.70 13.64
N SER A 56 5.93 7.67 14.53
CA SER A 56 6.60 8.95 14.27
C SER A 56 8.10 8.80 14.04
N GLY A 57 8.74 7.80 14.64
CA GLY A 57 10.11 7.43 14.28
C GLY A 57 10.20 6.54 13.06
N LEU A 58 9.32 5.53 12.96
CA LEU A 58 9.39 4.50 11.93
C LEU A 58 9.00 5.00 10.54
N TRP A 59 7.89 5.74 10.42
CA TRP A 59 7.34 6.21 9.14
C TRP A 59 8.34 7.01 8.29
N PRO A 60 9.05 8.04 8.81
CA PRO A 60 10.00 8.79 8.01
C PRO A 60 11.26 7.99 7.63
N VAL A 61 11.60 6.92 8.35
CA VAL A 61 12.79 6.09 8.08
C VAL A 61 12.49 4.82 7.30
N MET A 62 11.23 4.42 7.14
CA MET A 62 10.84 3.27 6.30
C MET A 62 11.48 3.28 4.90
N PRO A 63 11.58 4.40 4.15
CA PRO A 63 12.22 4.37 2.83
C PRO A 63 13.75 4.26 2.88
N CYS A 64 14.38 4.34 4.05
CA CYS A 64 15.84 4.34 4.22
C CYS A 64 16.41 2.95 4.53
N TYR A 65 15.58 2.00 4.97
CA TYR A 65 16.01 0.66 5.35
C TYR A 65 15.17 -0.39 4.64
N SER A 66 15.78 -1.55 4.39
CA SER A 66 15.07 -2.71 3.85
C SER A 66 14.95 -3.84 4.88
N ASN A 67 13.78 -4.47 4.92
CA ASN A 67 13.47 -5.62 5.76
C ASN A 67 13.65 -6.94 4.99
N LEU A 68 13.60 -8.06 5.71
CA LEU A 68 13.49 -9.37 5.07
C LEU A 68 12.13 -9.54 4.37
N VAL A 69 11.08 -9.15 5.08
CA VAL A 69 9.68 -9.20 4.64
C VAL A 69 8.96 -7.95 5.16
N LEU A 70 7.85 -7.59 4.50
CA LEU A 70 7.03 -6.44 4.85
C LEU A 70 5.55 -6.81 4.75
N PHE A 71 4.66 -6.21 5.55
CA PHE A 71 3.22 -6.34 5.31
C PHE A 71 2.79 -5.53 4.07
N ASP A 72 1.80 -6.04 3.35
CA ASP A 72 1.20 -5.35 2.21
C ASP A 72 0.48 -4.07 2.69
N GLN A 73 1.11 -2.93 2.43
CA GLN A 73 0.60 -1.60 2.81
C GLN A 73 -0.71 -1.23 2.09
N LEU A 74 -1.12 -1.99 1.06
CA LEU A 74 -2.40 -1.80 0.37
C LEU A 74 -3.53 -2.62 1.01
N LYS A 75 -3.23 -3.41 2.05
CA LYS A 75 -4.23 -4.16 2.83
C LYS A 75 -4.55 -3.39 4.11
N ALA A 76 -5.81 -3.48 4.53
CA ALA A 76 -6.29 -2.80 5.72
C ALA A 76 -5.77 -3.42 7.03
N TYR A 77 -5.33 -4.68 7.00
CA TYR A 77 -4.94 -5.43 8.19
C TYR A 77 -3.63 -6.17 7.95
N GLU A 78 -2.76 -6.09 8.95
CA GLU A 78 -1.52 -6.84 9.02
C GLU A 78 -1.83 -8.28 9.49
N THR A 79 -1.83 -9.21 8.55
CA THR A 79 -1.99 -10.64 8.84
C THR A 79 -0.84 -11.45 8.21
N ALA A 80 -0.66 -12.69 8.66
CA ALA A 80 0.36 -13.58 8.09
C ALA A 80 0.22 -13.76 6.57
N ASP A 81 -1.00 -13.71 6.03
CA ASP A 81 -1.28 -13.84 4.60
C ASP A 81 -0.94 -12.58 3.80
N THR A 82 -0.75 -11.45 4.47
CA THR A 82 -0.38 -10.17 3.86
C THR A 82 1.12 -9.90 3.88
N VAL A 83 1.92 -10.86 4.35
CA VAL A 83 3.39 -10.74 4.34
C VAL A 83 3.91 -10.87 2.91
N LEU A 84 4.61 -9.84 2.44
CA LEU A 84 5.24 -9.74 1.13
C LEU A 84 6.76 -9.88 1.23
N PRO A 85 7.40 -10.42 0.17
CA PRO A 85 8.86 -10.46 0.07
C PRO A 85 9.43 -9.04 -0.09
N GLU A 86 10.44 -8.70 0.72
CA GLU A 86 11.29 -7.54 0.48
C GLU A 86 12.69 -7.99 0.09
N LEU A 87 13.65 -8.10 1.01
CA LEU A 87 14.99 -8.66 0.71
C LEU A 87 14.97 -10.18 0.60
N ALA A 88 14.07 -10.87 1.31
CA ALA A 88 13.91 -12.31 1.19
C ALA A 88 12.91 -12.63 0.08
N GLU A 89 13.38 -13.30 -0.97
CA GLU A 89 12.52 -13.71 -2.10
C GLU A 89 11.60 -14.87 -1.71
N LYS A 90 12.07 -15.74 -0.81
CA LYS A 90 11.37 -16.93 -0.32
C LYS A 90 11.78 -17.23 1.11
N TRP A 91 10.91 -17.91 1.85
CA TRP A 91 11.23 -18.43 3.17
C TRP A 91 10.49 -19.74 3.44
N SER A 92 11.01 -20.53 4.37
CA SER A 92 10.41 -21.81 4.76
C SER A 92 10.65 -22.11 6.23
N TRP A 93 9.63 -22.64 6.89
CA TRP A 93 9.77 -23.26 8.21
C TRP A 93 10.35 -24.67 8.09
N GLN A 94 11.27 -25.02 8.97
CA GLN A 94 11.93 -26.32 9.07
C GLN A 94 11.96 -26.78 10.52
N ASP A 95 12.31 -28.05 10.74
CA ASP A 95 12.48 -28.66 12.06
C ASP A 95 11.28 -28.42 13.00
N ASN A 96 10.08 -28.73 12.50
CA ASN A 96 8.81 -28.51 13.21
C ASN A 96 8.65 -27.06 13.71
N TYR A 97 8.83 -26.08 12.81
CA TYR A 97 8.71 -24.64 13.08
C TYR A 97 9.73 -24.06 14.07
N ARG A 98 10.88 -24.71 14.23
CA ARG A 98 11.98 -24.17 15.06
C ARG A 98 12.94 -23.31 14.27
N ASN A 99 13.02 -23.55 12.97
CA ASN A 99 13.96 -22.87 12.08
C ASN A 99 13.18 -22.15 10.97
N LEU A 100 13.35 -20.83 10.87
CA LEU A 100 12.85 -20.03 9.76
C LEU A 100 14.01 -19.65 8.86
N VAL A 101 14.02 -20.18 7.64
CA VAL A 101 15.10 -19.98 6.67
C VAL A 101 14.65 -19.02 5.60
N PHE A 102 15.45 -17.97 5.35
CA PHE A 102 15.21 -16.96 4.32
C PHE A 102 16.21 -17.09 3.17
N PHE A 103 15.72 -16.91 1.94
CA PHE A 103 16.53 -16.88 0.72
C PHE A 103 16.58 -15.45 0.19
N LEU A 104 17.76 -14.82 0.27
CA LEU A 104 17.90 -13.39 0.00
C LEU A 104 18.19 -13.07 -1.46
N ARG A 105 17.72 -11.89 -1.89
CA ARG A 105 18.13 -11.26 -3.13
C ARG A 105 19.65 -11.08 -3.15
N ARG A 106 20.26 -11.28 -4.32
CA ARG A 106 21.71 -11.08 -4.52
C ARG A 106 22.01 -9.68 -5.03
N GLY A 107 23.15 -9.13 -4.61
CA GLY A 107 23.69 -7.89 -5.15
C GLY A 107 22.98 -6.60 -4.69
N VAL A 108 22.17 -6.67 -3.63
CA VAL A 108 21.57 -5.49 -2.99
C VAL A 108 22.66 -4.71 -2.23
N LYS A 109 22.56 -3.38 -2.20
CA LYS A 109 23.49 -2.44 -1.54
C LYS A 109 22.73 -1.43 -0.71
#